data_AF-A0A059LEF5-F1
#
_entry.id   AF-A0A059LEF5-F1
#
_cell.length_a   1.000
_cell.length_b   1.000
_cell.length_c   1.000
_cell.angle_alpha   90.00
_cell.angle_beta   90.00
_cell.angle_gamma   90.00
#
_symmetry.space_group_name_H-M   'P 1'
#
loop_
_entity.id
_entity.type
_entity.pdbx_description
1 polymer ?
#
loop_
_entity_poly.entity_id
_entity_poly.type
_entity_poly.pdbx_seq_one_letter_code
_entity_poly.pdbx_strand_id
1 'polypeptide(L)'
;MDVVEIMRSYVGRMLRDVKGMKVLLLDAETTDMVACAYSQSEVLEQEVYLVQRLDDDSKEPMLHLKAVCFLRPTRENIVRLCRQLREPRFAEFHLYFSNRVDDLRMQELAEADSQERVASLQEAFGDWVPLDSSLFWIPISRPWAGLCRWGVDWSASSALVDRS
;
A
#
# COMPACT_ATOMS: atom_id res chain seq x y z
N MET A 1 -19.28 -9.11 11.11
CA MET A 1 -18.37 -7.98 10.86
C MET A 1 -17.51 -8.43 9.69
N ASP A 2 -17.75 -7.88 8.51
CA ASP A 2 -17.15 -8.33 7.26
C ASP A 2 -15.88 -7.51 6.98
N VAL A 3 -14.73 -8.18 6.98
CA VAL A 3 -13.42 -7.56 6.80
C VAL A 3 -13.21 -7.10 5.34
N VAL A 4 -13.84 -7.79 4.38
CA VAL A 4 -13.84 -7.41 2.96
C VAL A 4 -14.65 -6.13 2.79
N GLU A 5 -15.83 -6.04 3.39
CA GLU A 5 -16.69 -4.86 3.32
C GLU A 5 -16.01 -3.63 3.94
N ILE A 6 -15.29 -3.80 5.04
CA ILE A 6 -14.52 -2.71 5.66
C ILE A 6 -13.44 -2.20 4.70
N MET A 7 -12.66 -3.11 4.08
CA MET A 7 -11.64 -2.73 3.09
C MET A 7 -12.27 -2.02 1.88
N ARG A 8 -13.41 -2.50 1.41
CA ARG A 8 -14.20 -1.86 0.36
C ARG A 8 -14.64 -0.45 0.76
N SER A 9 -15.17 -0.29 1.96
CA SER A 9 -15.56 1.04 2.45
C SER A 9 -14.38 2.02 2.48
N TYR A 10 -13.18 1.56 2.87
CA TYR A 10 -11.98 2.40 2.87
C TYR A 10 -11.57 2.82 1.45
N VAL A 11 -11.30 1.86 0.58
CA VAL A 11 -10.86 2.15 -0.81
C VAL A 11 -11.94 2.93 -1.55
N GLY A 12 -13.22 2.57 -1.41
CA GLY A 12 -14.33 3.29 -1.99
C GLY A 12 -14.49 4.72 -1.45
N ARG A 13 -14.03 5.01 -0.23
CA ARG A 13 -13.94 6.41 0.26
C ARG A 13 -12.79 7.15 -0.43
N MET A 14 -11.60 6.55 -0.49
CA MET A 14 -10.44 7.15 -1.17
C MET A 14 -10.74 7.50 -2.63
N LEU A 15 -11.39 6.58 -3.35
CA LEU A 15 -11.73 6.75 -4.76
C LEU A 15 -12.87 7.77 -4.98
N ARG A 16 -13.79 7.95 -4.01
CA ARG A 16 -14.86 8.95 -4.11
C ARG A 16 -14.40 10.37 -3.77
N ASP A 17 -13.43 10.50 -2.88
CA ASP A 17 -12.86 11.81 -2.51
C ASP A 17 -12.18 12.47 -3.71
N VAL A 18 -11.62 11.66 -4.63
CA VAL A 18 -10.94 12.12 -5.85
C VAL A 18 -11.86 12.03 -7.07
N LYS A 19 -12.24 13.18 -7.60
CA LYS A 19 -13.12 13.29 -8.78
C LYS A 19 -12.34 13.36 -10.09
N GLY A 20 -12.90 12.74 -11.14
CA GLY A 20 -12.37 12.78 -12.49
C GLY A 20 -11.51 11.57 -12.82
N MET A 21 -10.79 11.63 -13.94
CA MET A 21 -9.97 10.53 -14.42
C MET A 21 -8.79 10.27 -13.48
N LYS A 22 -8.76 9.08 -12.90
CA LYS A 22 -7.75 8.71 -11.91
C LYS A 22 -6.97 7.45 -12.29
N VAL A 23 -5.75 7.42 -11.77
CA VAL A 23 -4.83 6.28 -11.80
C VAL A 23 -4.65 5.82 -10.37
N LEU A 24 -4.80 4.52 -10.13
CA LEU A 24 -4.55 3.92 -8.83
C LEU A 24 -3.12 3.40 -8.80
N LEU A 25 -2.28 4.03 -7.98
CA LEU A 25 -0.90 3.62 -7.73
C LEU A 25 -0.81 2.79 -6.46
N LEU A 26 -0.31 1.57 -6.59
CA LEU A 26 -0.24 0.59 -5.52
C LEU A 26 1.20 0.10 -5.34
N ASP A 27 1.53 -0.32 -4.12
CA ASP A 27 2.69 -1.15 -3.82
C ASP A 27 2.37 -2.63 -4.03
N ALA A 28 3.37 -3.50 -4.04
CA ALA A 28 3.25 -4.95 -4.12
C ALA A 28 2.20 -5.49 -3.14
N GLU A 29 2.31 -5.14 -1.85
CA GLU A 29 1.44 -5.67 -0.81
C GLU A 29 0.04 -5.07 -0.85
N THR A 30 -0.07 -3.76 -1.08
CA THR A 30 -1.38 -3.10 -1.22
C THR A 30 -2.13 -3.54 -2.48
N THR A 31 -1.40 -3.97 -3.52
CA THR A 31 -2.01 -4.56 -4.72
C THR A 31 -2.78 -5.81 -4.35
N ASP A 32 -2.21 -6.69 -3.52
CA ASP A 32 -2.88 -7.90 -3.04
C ASP A 32 -4.12 -7.54 -2.20
N MET A 33 -4.01 -6.54 -1.32
CA MET A 33 -5.12 -6.09 -0.48
C MET A 33 -6.31 -5.60 -1.32
N VAL A 34 -6.06 -4.77 -2.32
CA VAL A 34 -7.09 -4.21 -3.20
C VAL A 34 -7.64 -5.28 -4.15
N ALA A 35 -6.79 -6.17 -4.68
CA ALA A 35 -7.20 -7.23 -5.58
C ALA A 35 -8.15 -8.24 -4.93
N CYS A 36 -8.02 -8.48 -3.62
CA CYS A 36 -8.97 -9.32 -2.90
C CYS A 36 -10.31 -8.62 -2.60
N ALA A 37 -10.32 -7.29 -2.51
CA ALA A 37 -11.50 -6.51 -2.18
C ALA A 37 -12.28 -6.04 -3.43
N TYR A 38 -11.63 -5.87 -4.58
CA TYR A 38 -12.24 -5.35 -5.79
C TYR A 38 -11.84 -6.12 -7.04
N SER A 39 -12.80 -6.29 -7.93
CA SER A 39 -12.52 -6.70 -9.30
C SER A 39 -12.05 -5.52 -10.16
N GLN A 40 -11.36 -5.81 -11.26
CA GLN A 40 -10.94 -4.78 -12.22
C GLN A 40 -12.13 -3.99 -12.80
N SER A 41 -13.27 -4.64 -13.02
CA SER A 41 -14.48 -3.98 -13.51
C SER A 41 -15.04 -2.97 -12.50
N GLU A 42 -15.10 -3.34 -11.21
CA GLU A 42 -15.58 -2.43 -10.16
C GLU A 42 -14.66 -1.23 -9.96
N VAL A 43 -13.34 -1.43 -10.10
CA VAL A 43 -12.36 -0.32 -10.05
C VAL A 43 -12.59 0.65 -11.22
N LEU A 44 -12.85 0.13 -12.42
CA LEU A 44 -13.14 0.94 -13.60
C LEU A 44 -14.45 1.74 -13.47
N GLU A 45 -15.50 1.13 -12.88
CA GLU A 45 -16.77 1.81 -12.58
C GLU A 45 -16.59 3.00 -11.63
N GLN A 46 -15.54 2.98 -10.81
CA GLN A 46 -15.20 4.09 -9.94
C GLN A 46 -14.39 5.20 -10.64
N GLU A 47 -14.31 5.24 -11.98
CA GLU A 47 -13.49 6.19 -12.77
C GLU A 47 -11.97 5.98 -12.66
N VAL A 48 -11.52 4.80 -12.22
CA VAL A 48 -10.10 4.41 -12.25
C VAL A 48 -9.80 3.72 -13.57
N TYR A 49 -9.05 4.39 -14.44
CA TYR A 49 -8.76 3.87 -15.78
C TYR A 49 -7.52 2.97 -15.84
N LEU A 50 -6.63 3.16 -14.88
CA LEU A 50 -5.33 2.51 -14.88
C LEU A 50 -4.93 2.17 -13.45
N VAL A 51 -4.52 0.92 -13.25
CA VAL A 51 -3.90 0.45 -12.01
C VAL A 51 -2.44 0.18 -12.33
N GLN A 52 -1.53 0.82 -11.60
CA GLN A 52 -0.09 0.71 -11.80
C GLN A 52 0.61 0.46 -10.47
N ARG A 53 1.76 -0.20 -10.56
CA ARG A 53 2.64 -0.35 -9.40
C ARG A 53 3.54 0.87 -9.25
N LEU A 54 3.85 1.22 -8.01
CA LEU A 54 4.83 2.27 -7.70
C LEU A 54 6.24 1.89 -8.19
N ASP A 55 6.51 0.60 -8.36
CA ASP A 55 7.75 0.04 -8.92
C ASP A 55 7.97 0.40 -10.40
N ASP A 56 6.90 0.67 -11.16
CA ASP A 56 6.99 0.80 -12.61
C ASP A 56 7.61 2.16 -13.02
N ASP A 57 8.81 2.12 -13.60
CA ASP A 57 9.55 3.30 -14.11
C ASP A 57 9.01 3.76 -15.48
N SER A 58 7.72 3.60 -15.74
CA SER A 58 7.13 4.10 -16.99
C SER A 58 7.30 5.62 -17.03
N LYS A 59 7.81 6.16 -18.14
CA LYS A 59 8.14 7.59 -18.27
C LYS A 59 7.08 8.41 -19.00
N GLU A 60 5.98 7.77 -19.39
CA GLU A 60 4.91 8.46 -20.10
C GLU A 60 4.20 9.43 -19.16
N PRO A 61 4.21 10.75 -19.45
CA PRO A 61 3.53 11.74 -18.66
C PRO A 61 2.02 11.70 -18.96
N MET A 62 1.22 11.61 -17.90
CA MET A 62 -0.24 11.57 -17.97
C MET A 62 -0.81 12.73 -17.16
N LEU A 63 -0.47 13.96 -17.55
CA LEU A 63 -0.79 15.20 -16.84
C LEU A 63 -2.29 15.56 -16.80
N HIS A 64 -3.15 14.77 -17.45
CA HIS A 64 -4.61 14.90 -17.37
C HIS A 64 -5.23 13.99 -16.30
N LEU A 65 -4.43 13.09 -15.72
CA LEU A 65 -4.87 12.12 -14.73
C LEU A 65 -4.44 12.54 -13.32
N LYS A 66 -5.29 12.19 -12.35
CA LYS A 66 -4.99 12.31 -10.92
C LYS A 66 -4.48 10.99 -10.38
N ALA A 67 -3.38 11.00 -9.64
CA ALA A 67 -2.84 9.81 -9.01
C ALA A 67 -3.45 9.63 -7.63
N VAL A 68 -4.09 8.49 -7.40
CA VAL A 68 -4.51 8.01 -6.08
C VAL A 68 -3.51 6.95 -5.65
N CYS A 69 -2.66 7.27 -4.69
CA CYS A 69 -1.65 6.35 -4.18
C CYS A 69 -2.18 5.67 -2.93
N PHE A 70 -2.33 4.35 -2.92
CA PHE A 70 -2.59 3.59 -1.71
C PHE A 70 -1.38 2.71 -1.41
N LEU A 71 -0.63 3.06 -0.36
CA LEU A 71 0.73 2.55 -0.13
C LEU A 71 0.97 2.24 1.35
N ARG A 72 1.82 1.25 1.62
CA ARG A 72 2.35 1.04 2.97
C ARG A 72 3.43 2.08 3.27
N PRO A 73 3.48 2.66 4.49
CA PRO A 73 4.56 3.57 4.88
C PRO A 73 5.86 2.80 5.14
N THR A 74 6.48 2.29 4.08
CA THR A 74 7.82 1.69 4.10
C THR A 74 8.85 2.71 3.62
N ARG A 75 10.11 2.57 4.03
CA ARG A 75 11.18 3.48 3.59
C ARG A 75 11.35 3.45 2.06
N GLU A 76 11.20 2.28 1.46
CA GLU A 76 11.31 2.09 0.02
C GLU A 76 10.22 2.85 -0.74
N ASN A 77 8.96 2.75 -0.28
CA ASN A 77 7.84 3.46 -0.91
C ASN A 77 7.98 4.97 -0.80
N ILE A 78 8.45 5.48 0.34
CA ILE A 78 8.70 6.93 0.52
C ILE A 78 9.77 7.42 -0.46
N VAL A 79 10.89 6.71 -0.59
CA VAL A 79 11.95 7.10 -1.55
C VAL A 79 11.44 7.12 -2.98
N ARG A 80 10.61 6.15 -3.36
CA ARG A 80 9.99 6.08 -4.70
C ARG A 80 8.98 7.20 -4.92
N LEU A 81 8.13 7.50 -3.94
CA LEU A 81 7.24 8.66 -3.97
C LEU A 81 8.03 9.96 -4.11
N CYS A 82 9.07 10.18 -3.30
CA CYS A 82 9.93 11.36 -3.42
C CYS A 82 10.51 11.50 -4.84
N ARG A 83 10.92 10.39 -5.47
CA ARG A 83 11.40 10.41 -6.86
C ARG A 83 10.30 10.81 -7.84
N GLN A 84 9.08 10.29 -7.68
CA GLN A 84 7.94 10.66 -8.51
C GLN A 84 7.48 12.11 -8.28
N LEU A 85 7.59 12.65 -7.07
CA LEU A 85 7.23 14.05 -6.78
C LEU A 85 8.23 15.05 -7.36
N ARG A 86 9.52 14.68 -7.45
CA ARG A 86 10.55 15.49 -8.11
C ARG A 86 10.33 15.59 -9.62
N GLU A 87 9.91 14.48 -10.24
CA GLU A 87 9.59 14.40 -11.67
C GLU A 87 8.13 13.92 -11.84
N PRO A 88 7.14 14.80 -11.60
CA PRO A 88 5.75 14.41 -11.55
C PRO A 88 5.20 14.01 -12.91
N ARG A 89 4.60 12.82 -12.94
CA ARG A 89 3.95 12.25 -14.13
C ARG A 89 2.46 12.60 -14.23
N PHE A 90 1.86 12.95 -13.10
CA PHE A 90 0.42 13.15 -12.95
C PHE A 90 0.11 14.60 -12.57
N ALA A 91 -1.13 15.01 -12.77
CA ALA A 91 -1.56 16.38 -12.50
C ALA A 91 -1.54 16.72 -11.00
N GLU A 92 -2.02 15.78 -10.20
CA GLU A 92 -2.26 15.87 -8.75
C GLU A 92 -1.99 14.51 -8.12
N PHE A 93 -1.47 14.50 -6.89
CA PHE A 93 -1.25 13.29 -6.09
C PHE A 93 -2.10 13.32 -4.83
N HIS A 94 -2.87 12.25 -4.62
CA HIS A 94 -3.61 11.97 -3.40
C HIS A 94 -2.99 10.76 -2.73
N LEU A 95 -2.31 11.00 -1.60
CA LEU A 95 -1.55 9.99 -0.87
C LEU A 95 -2.39 9.39 0.25
N TYR A 96 -2.57 8.07 0.21
CA TYR A 96 -3.24 7.28 1.23
C TYR A 96 -2.27 6.24 1.78
N PHE A 97 -1.96 6.32 3.07
CA PHE A 97 -1.08 5.37 3.73
C PHE A 97 -1.87 4.30 4.49
N SER A 98 -1.48 3.03 4.35
CA SER A 98 -2.15 1.91 5.02
C SER A 98 -2.03 1.93 6.55
N ASN A 99 -1.05 2.66 7.07
CA ASN A 99 -0.74 2.78 8.49
C ASN A 99 -0.14 4.16 8.78
N ARG A 100 0.11 4.46 10.06
CA ARG A 100 0.66 5.73 10.51
C ARG A 100 2.02 6.03 9.88
N VAL A 101 2.21 7.28 9.47
CA VAL A 101 3.49 7.78 8.94
C VAL A 101 4.26 8.52 10.04
N ASP A 102 5.57 8.31 10.10
CA ASP A 102 6.46 9.06 11.00
C ASP A 102 6.64 10.51 10.50
N ASP A 103 6.75 11.47 11.42
CA ASP A 103 6.93 12.90 11.09
C ASP A 103 8.15 13.15 10.20
N LEU A 104 9.24 12.40 10.41
CA LEU A 104 10.45 12.48 9.58
C LEU A 104 10.16 12.17 8.11
N ARG A 105 9.34 11.16 7.83
CA ARG A 105 9.02 10.76 6.45
C ARG A 105 8.05 11.73 5.79
N MET A 106 7.17 12.34 6.58
CA MET A 106 6.32 13.44 6.09
C MET A 106 7.17 14.64 5.68
N GLN A 107 8.21 14.98 6.46
CA GLN A 107 9.15 16.04 6.10
C GLN A 107 9.92 15.71 4.81
N GLU A 108 10.42 14.47 4.67
CA GLU A 108 11.09 14.02 3.43
C GLU A 108 10.20 14.14 2.19
N LEU A 109 8.90 13.84 2.31
CA LEU A 109 7.93 14.01 1.23
C LEU A 109 7.69 15.49 0.91
N ALA A 110 7.55 16.33 1.93
CA ALA A 110 7.34 17.77 1.76
C ALA A 110 8.53 18.45 1.08
N GLU A 111 9.77 18.06 1.42
CA GLU A 111 10.97 18.57 0.75
C GLU A 111 11.07 18.12 -0.71
N ALA A 112 10.55 16.92 -1.03
CA ALA A 112 10.56 16.40 -2.38
C ALA A 112 9.50 17.04 -3.29
N ASP A 113 8.40 17.55 -2.73
CA ASP A 113 7.29 18.17 -3.48
C ASP A 113 7.57 19.63 -3.88
N SER A 114 8.59 19.82 -4.70
CA SER A 114 8.96 21.15 -5.22
C SER A 114 7.92 21.80 -6.14
N GLN A 115 6.98 21.01 -6.68
CA GLN A 115 5.95 21.47 -7.62
C GLN A 115 4.55 21.56 -6.99
N GLU A 116 4.44 21.36 -5.67
CA GLU A 116 3.18 21.42 -4.89
C GLU A 116 2.05 20.58 -5.51
N ARG A 117 2.39 19.35 -5.92
CA ARG A 117 1.46 18.44 -6.60
C ARG A 117 0.65 17.58 -5.63
N VAL A 118 1.07 17.48 -4.37
CA VAL A 118 0.34 16.70 -3.35
C VAL A 118 -0.88 17.48 -2.89
N ALA A 119 -2.07 17.03 -3.28
CA ALA A 119 -3.33 17.67 -2.93
C ALA A 119 -3.86 17.24 -1.57
N SER A 120 -3.67 15.96 -1.20
CA SER A 120 -4.11 15.43 0.09
C SER A 120 -3.25 14.27 0.56
N LEU A 121 -3.01 14.20 1.87
CA LEU A 121 -2.38 13.07 2.55
C LEU A 121 -3.33 12.57 3.64
N GLN A 122 -3.67 11.29 3.62
CA GLN A 122 -4.54 10.67 4.61
C GLN A 122 -4.00 9.31 5.06
N GLU A 123 -4.25 8.97 6.33
CA GLU A 123 -3.96 7.66 6.89
C GLU A 123 -5.24 6.82 6.86
N ALA A 124 -5.21 5.71 6.13
CA ALA A 124 -6.30 4.76 6.04
C ALA A 124 -5.83 3.41 6.59
N PHE A 125 -6.20 3.14 7.85
CA PHE A 125 -5.80 1.95 8.59
C PHE A 125 -6.39 0.67 7.97
N GLY A 126 -5.67 0.12 6.99
CA GLY A 126 -6.10 -0.97 6.11
C GLY A 126 -4.97 -1.96 5.82
N ASP A 127 -4.11 -2.23 6.81
CA ASP A 127 -2.90 -3.04 6.64
C ASP A 127 -3.16 -4.56 6.85
N TRP A 128 -4.14 -5.09 6.12
CA TRP A 128 -4.45 -6.52 6.08
C TRP A 128 -4.97 -6.90 4.70
N VAL A 129 -4.82 -8.16 4.33
CA VAL A 129 -5.37 -8.69 3.09
C VAL A 129 -6.60 -9.52 3.44
N PRO A 130 -7.81 -9.08 3.03
CA PRO A 130 -9.04 -9.79 3.32
C PRO A 130 -9.17 -11.00 2.39
N LEU A 131 -9.28 -12.21 2.92
CA LEU A 131 -9.49 -13.42 2.11
C LEU A 131 -10.97 -13.81 2.06
N ASP A 132 -11.67 -13.64 3.18
CA ASP A 132 -13.09 -13.91 3.32
C ASP A 132 -13.67 -12.95 4.37
N SER A 133 -14.99 -12.94 4.50
CA SER A 133 -15.74 -12.07 5.42
C SER A 133 -15.19 -12.06 6.85
N SER A 134 -14.72 -13.20 7.36
CA SER A 134 -14.12 -13.34 8.71
C SER A 134 -12.65 -13.78 8.70
N LEU A 135 -12.00 -13.87 7.53
CA LEU A 135 -10.63 -14.35 7.40
C LEU A 135 -9.76 -13.29 6.73
N PHE A 136 -8.67 -12.92 7.39
CA PHE A 136 -7.66 -12.03 6.83
C PHE A 136 -6.27 -12.55 7.16
N TRP A 137 -5.29 -12.15 6.35
CA TRP A 137 -3.88 -12.36 6.66
C TRP A 137 -3.14 -11.03 6.71
N ILE A 138 -2.09 -11.00 7.52
CA ILE A 138 -1.23 -9.83 7.68
C ILE A 138 0.08 -10.11 6.95
N PRO A 139 0.49 -9.29 5.97
CA PRO A 139 1.79 -9.43 5.33
C PRO A 139 2.89 -8.99 6.29
N ILE A 140 3.49 -9.95 6.98
CA ILE A 140 4.63 -9.71 7.87
C ILE A 140 5.91 -9.91 7.07
N SER A 141 6.66 -8.82 6.85
CA SER A 141 7.95 -8.85 6.15
C SER A 141 9.04 -9.63 6.91
N ARG A 142 8.89 -9.78 8.24
CA ARG A 142 9.85 -10.52 9.07
C ARG A 142 9.55 -12.02 9.07
N PRO A 143 10.57 -12.89 8.95
CA PRO A 143 10.39 -14.33 9.12
C PRO A 143 9.85 -14.64 10.51
N TRP A 144 9.04 -15.71 10.63
CA TRP A 144 8.42 -16.17 11.89
C TRP A 144 9.44 -16.33 13.03
N ALA A 145 10.69 -16.65 12.70
CA ALA A 145 11.80 -16.74 13.65
C ALA A 145 12.07 -15.43 14.41
N GLY A 146 11.73 -14.27 13.85
CA GLY A 146 11.84 -12.98 14.52
C GLY A 146 10.67 -12.64 15.44
N LEU A 147 9.54 -13.36 15.34
CA LEU A 147 8.36 -13.20 16.21
C LEU A 147 8.50 -14.05 17.48
N CYS A 148 9.09 -15.23 17.37
CA CYS A 148 9.39 -16.09 18.50
C CYS A 148 10.69 -15.63 19.18
N ARG A 149 10.58 -14.74 20.18
CA ARG A 149 11.72 -14.31 21.02
C ARG A 149 12.36 -15.46 21.83
N TRP A 150 11.65 -16.59 21.95
CA TRP A 150 12.13 -17.81 22.58
C TRP A 150 12.46 -18.82 21.49
N GLY A 151 13.75 -18.94 21.18
CA GLY A 151 14.27 -20.05 20.39
C GLY A 151 14.12 -21.34 21.17
N VAL A 152 12.99 -22.01 21.05
CA VAL A 152 12.93 -23.45 21.27
C VAL A 152 13.42 -24.08 19.98
N ASP A 153 14.70 -24.44 19.98
CA ASP A 153 15.31 -25.16 18.88
C ASP A 153 14.83 -26.62 18.92
N TRP A 154 13.70 -26.89 18.28
CA TRP A 154 13.13 -28.25 18.19
C TRP A 154 14.08 -29.23 17.48
N SER A 155 15.07 -28.73 16.75
CA SER A 155 16.10 -29.56 16.11
C SER A 155 17.06 -30.20 17.12
N ALA A 156 17.19 -29.65 18.32
CA ALA A 156 18.03 -30.22 19.39
C ALA A 156 17.38 -31.44 20.07
N SER A 157 16.08 -31.69 19.85
CA SER A 157 15.36 -32.78 20.50
C SER A 157 15.64 -34.15 19.85
N SER A 158 16.07 -34.19 18.59
CA SER A 158 16.45 -35.45 17.92
C SER A 158 17.84 -35.95 18.35
N ALA A 159 18.71 -35.08 18.85
CA ALA A 159 20.07 -35.42 19.28
C ALA A 159 20.13 -36.17 20.63
N LEU A 160 19.03 -36.23 21.38
CA LEU A 160 18.96 -36.92 22.67
C LEU A 160 18.43 -38.37 22.59
N VAL A 161 17.94 -38.81 21.43
CA VAL A 161 17.45 -40.19 21.22
C VAL A 161 18.58 -41.17 20.88
N ASP A 162 19.77 -40.68 20.51
CA ASP A 162 20.91 -41.50 20.10
C ASP A 162 21.91 -41.83 21.24
N ARG A 163 21.51 -41.61 22.51
CA ARG A 163 22.36 -41.88 23.70
C ARG A 163 21.66 -42.73 24.79
N SER A 164 20.90 -43.74 24.39
CA SER A 164 20.34 -44.75 25.31
C SER A 164 20.58 -46.16 24.78
#